data_AF-A0A4Y2B103-F1
#
_entry.id   AF-A0A4Y2B103-F1
#
_cell.length_a   1.000
_cell.length_b   1.000
_cell.length_c   1.000
_cell.angle_alpha   90.00
_cell.angle_beta   90.00
_cell.angle_gamma   90.00
#
_symmetry.space_group_name_H-M   'P 1'
#
loop_
_entity.id
_entity.type
_entity.pdbx_description
1 polymer ?
#
loop_
_entity_poly.entity_id
_entity_poly.type
_entity_poly.pdbx_seq_one_letter_code
_entity_poly.pdbx_strand_id
1 'polypeptide(L)'
;MKFGFSCTTISRVYREYRESCKTSNLRHRCGRKKIMQERDQRRLTRIIKRDRRATLPQIVADFNAGPTTNVSVRTAQRNIIDMGSRSRKPTRAPLMTARY
;
A
#
# COMPACT_ATOMS: atom_id res chain seq x y z
N MET A 1 -1.20 29.40 -33.21
CA MET A 1 -0.87 28.93 -31.85
C MET A 1 0.01 27.67 -31.95
N LYS A 2 1.14 27.61 -31.25
CA LYS A 2 1.97 26.40 -31.15
C LYS A 2 1.88 25.86 -29.73
N PHE A 3 1.46 24.61 -29.59
CA PHE A 3 1.27 23.95 -28.29
C PHE A 3 2.56 23.36 -27.70
N GLY A 4 3.69 23.40 -28.41
CA GLY A 4 4.97 22.85 -27.93
C GLY A 4 5.05 21.31 -27.88
N PHE A 5 3.99 20.61 -28.32
CA PHE A 5 3.93 19.16 -28.39
C PHE A 5 4.06 18.66 -29.84
N SER A 6 4.47 17.41 -30.02
CA SER A 6 4.52 16.80 -31.35
C SER A 6 3.10 16.66 -31.94
N CYS A 7 2.99 16.75 -33.27
CA CYS A 7 1.71 16.57 -33.96
C CYS A 7 1.08 15.19 -33.67
N THR A 8 1.90 14.15 -33.46
CA THR A 8 1.42 12.80 -33.13
C THR A 8 0.74 12.74 -31.76
N THR A 9 1.26 13.45 -30.76
CA THR A 9 0.62 13.57 -29.45
C THR A 9 -0.70 14.34 -29.56
N ILE A 10 -0.72 15.44 -30.31
CA ILE A 10 -1.93 16.26 -30.52
C ILE A 10 -3.04 15.44 -31.19
N SER A 11 -2.73 14.74 -32.30
CA SER A 11 -3.70 13.91 -33.02
C SER A 11 -4.23 12.75 -32.17
N ARG A 12 -3.37 12.12 -31.36
CA ARG A 12 -3.78 11.03 -30.46
C ARG A 12 -4.74 11.53 -29.38
N VAL A 13 -4.41 12.63 -28.71
CA VAL A 13 -5.26 13.24 -27.67
C VAL A 13 -6.60 13.70 -28.26
N TYR A 14 -6.59 14.32 -29.44
CA TYR A 14 -7.81 14.77 -30.10
C TYR A 14 -8.75 13.60 -30.45
N ARG A 15 -8.22 12.48 -30.94
CA ARG A 15 -9.02 11.28 -31.23
C ARG A 15 -9.59 10.65 -29.96
N GLU A 16 -8.77 10.49 -28.92
CA GLU A 16 -9.22 9.97 -27.61
C GLU A 16 -10.31 10.88 -27.00
N TYR A 17 -10.17 12.21 -27.12
CA TYR A 17 -11.19 13.17 -26.69
C TYR A 17 -12.48 13.07 -27.49
N ARG A 18 -12.41 12.97 -28.82
CA ARG A 18 -13.61 12.85 -29.68
C ARG A 18 -14.43 11.60 -29.35
N GLU A 19 -13.78 10.50 -28.99
CA GLU A 19 -14.46 9.23 -28.69
C GLU A 19 -14.97 9.17 -27.23
N SER A 20 -14.21 9.70 -26.28
CA SER A 20 -14.51 9.54 -24.85
C SER A 20 -15.07 10.79 -24.16
N CYS A 21 -15.00 11.95 -24.82
CA CYS A 21 -15.26 13.28 -24.27
C CYS A 21 -14.50 13.58 -22.96
N LYS A 22 -13.41 12.85 -22.70
CA LYS A 22 -12.60 12.99 -21.49
C LYS A 22 -11.27 13.63 -21.85
N THR A 23 -10.86 14.57 -21.03
CA THR A 23 -9.55 15.24 -21.13
C THR A 23 -8.45 14.47 -20.40
N SER A 24 -8.80 13.49 -19.56
CA SER A 24 -7.88 12.65 -18.81
C SER A 24 -7.93 11.20 -19.30
N ASN A 25 -6.78 10.55 -19.37
CA ASN A 25 -6.70 9.11 -19.62
C ASN A 25 -6.66 8.30 -18.32
N LEU A 26 -7.36 7.17 -18.34
CA LEU A 26 -7.60 6.32 -17.19
C LEU A 26 -6.45 5.28 -17.06
N ARG A 27 -5.33 5.64 -16.41
CA ARG A 27 -4.12 4.79 -16.25
C ARG A 27 -4.30 3.64 -15.23
N HIS A 28 -5.39 2.88 -15.32
CA HIS A 28 -5.81 1.96 -14.24
C HIS A 28 -4.97 0.71 -14.05
N ARG A 29 -4.05 0.40 -14.99
CA ARG A 29 -3.23 -0.81 -14.95
C ARG A 29 -1.74 -0.52 -15.15
N CYS A 30 -1.27 0.63 -14.69
CA CYS A 30 0.16 0.93 -14.71
C CYS A 30 0.85 0.51 -13.40
N GLY A 31 2.12 0.11 -13.50
CA GLY A 31 3.00 -0.14 -12.36
C GLY A 31 3.23 -1.62 -12.03
N ARG A 32 4.18 -1.86 -11.12
CA ARG A 32 4.58 -3.20 -10.68
C ARG A 32 3.53 -3.80 -9.73
N LYS A 33 3.14 -5.05 -9.96
CA LYS A 33 2.24 -5.80 -9.07
C LYS A 33 2.85 -5.96 -7.66
N LYS A 34 2.00 -5.97 -6.63
CA LYS A 34 2.42 -6.29 -5.27
C LYS A 34 2.93 -7.74 -5.21
N ILE A 35 3.96 -7.98 -4.40
CA ILE A 35 4.55 -9.32 -4.21
C ILE A 35 3.59 -10.22 -3.42
N MET A 36 2.91 -9.67 -2.42
CA MET A 36 1.94 -10.40 -1.61
C MET A 36 0.59 -10.52 -2.32
N GLN A 37 0.08 -11.74 -2.43
CA GLN A 37 -1.27 -12.00 -2.90
C GLN A 37 -2.28 -11.91 -1.74
N GLU A 38 -3.57 -11.99 -2.07
CA GLU A 38 -4.64 -11.95 -1.06
C GLU A 38 -4.52 -13.12 -0.06
N ARG A 39 -4.11 -14.31 -0.51
CA ARG A 39 -3.86 -15.47 0.36
C ARG A 39 -2.74 -15.22 1.37
N ASP A 40 -1.68 -14.53 0.94
CA ASP A 40 -0.54 -14.15 1.78
C ASP A 40 -0.98 -13.13 2.83
N GLN A 41 -1.80 -12.15 2.44
CA GLN A 41 -2.38 -11.18 3.37
C GLN A 41 -3.29 -11.86 4.40
N ARG A 42 -4.13 -12.82 3.99
CA ARG A 42 -4.95 -13.66 4.89
C ARG A 42 -4.11 -14.54 5.83
N ARG A 43 -2.91 -14.94 5.43
CA ARG A 43 -1.99 -15.69 6.31
C ARG A 43 -1.29 -14.76 7.29
N LEU A 44 -0.81 -13.60 6.82
CA LEU A 44 -0.16 -12.60 7.64
C LEU A 44 -1.09 -12.07 8.74
N THR A 45 -2.36 -11.81 8.42
CA THR A 45 -3.39 -11.44 9.40
C THR A 45 -3.63 -12.50 10.47
N ARG A 46 -3.55 -13.80 10.11
CA ARG A 46 -3.66 -14.90 11.08
C ARG A 46 -2.46 -14.93 12.03
N ILE A 47 -1.24 -14.73 11.53
CA ILE A 47 -0.02 -14.67 12.37
C ILE A 47 -0.13 -13.51 13.38
N ILE A 48 -0.49 -12.31 12.91
CA ILE A 48 -0.66 -11.13 13.77
C ILE A 48 -1.76 -11.31 14.82
N LYS A 49 -2.85 -12.00 14.45
CA LYS A 49 -3.95 -12.27 15.39
C LYS A 49 -3.59 -13.29 16.46
N ARG A 50 -2.70 -14.24 16.17
CA ARG A 50 -2.16 -15.20 17.15
C ARG A 50 -1.31 -14.46 18.18
N ASP A 51 -0.30 -13.73 17.72
CA ASP A 51 0.66 -13.05 18.60
C ASP A 51 0.66 -11.54 18.37
N ARG A 52 -0.31 -10.85 19.00
CA ARG A 52 -0.49 -9.40 18.84
C ARG A 52 0.69 -8.56 19.35
N ARG A 53 1.57 -9.15 20.18
CA ARG A 53 2.77 -8.50 20.74
C ARG A 53 4.06 -8.84 20.00
N ALA A 54 4.00 -9.70 18.97
CA ALA A 54 5.18 -10.11 18.22
C ALA A 54 5.82 -8.92 17.50
N THR A 55 7.15 -8.91 17.46
CA THR A 55 7.91 -7.87 16.77
C THR A 55 7.91 -8.15 15.27
N LEU A 56 8.01 -7.10 14.43
CA LEU A 56 8.02 -7.25 12.97
C LEU A 56 8.98 -8.33 12.42
N PRO A 57 10.24 -8.47 12.89
CA PRO A 57 11.13 -9.52 12.42
C PRO A 57 10.64 -10.94 12.77
N GLN A 58 10.01 -11.12 13.94
CA GLN A 58 9.43 -12.40 14.37
C GLN A 58 8.26 -12.78 13.46
N ILE A 59 7.35 -11.83 13.21
CA ILE A 59 6.22 -12.01 12.30
C ILE A 59 6.71 -12.40 10.90
N VAL A 60 7.78 -11.77 10.43
CA VAL A 60 8.37 -12.04 9.12
C VAL A 60 9.05 -13.40 9.08
N ALA A 61 9.76 -13.79 10.14
CA ALA A 61 10.37 -15.11 10.25
C ALA A 61 9.28 -16.20 10.20
N ASP A 62 8.22 -16.07 10.98
CA ASP A 62 7.09 -17.00 11.00
C ASP A 62 6.35 -17.05 9.65
N PHE A 63 6.25 -15.89 9.00
CA PHE A 63 5.68 -15.83 7.66
C PHE A 63 6.60 -16.55 6.65
N ASN A 64 7.90 -16.27 6.64
CA ASN A 64 8.84 -16.88 5.70
C ASN A 64 9.12 -18.37 5.99
N ALA A 65 8.79 -18.87 7.19
CA ALA A 65 8.83 -20.30 7.51
C ALA A 65 7.77 -21.13 6.76
N GLY A 66 6.79 -20.48 6.12
CA GLY A 66 5.79 -21.16 5.29
C GLY A 66 6.23 -21.34 3.83
N PRO A 67 5.52 -22.16 3.04
CA PRO A 67 5.85 -22.42 1.62
C PRO A 67 5.52 -21.24 0.69
N THR A 68 5.19 -20.07 1.24
CA THR A 68 4.81 -18.87 0.49
C THR A 68 6.05 -18.11 0.01
N THR A 69 5.84 -17.08 -0.81
CA THR A 69 6.91 -16.18 -1.24
C THR A 69 7.59 -15.52 -0.04
N ASN A 70 8.92 -15.56 -0.01
CA ASN A 70 9.70 -14.82 0.98
C ASN A 70 9.47 -13.32 0.83
N VAL A 71 9.19 -12.64 1.94
CA VAL A 71 9.01 -11.19 1.97
C VAL A 71 10.07 -10.54 2.84
N SER A 72 10.53 -9.37 2.39
CA SER A 72 11.37 -8.52 3.22
C SER A 72 10.56 -7.88 4.35
N VAL A 73 11.24 -7.55 5.45
CA VAL A 73 10.63 -6.87 6.61
C VAL A 73 9.89 -5.60 6.19
N ARG A 74 10.46 -4.82 5.29
CA ARG A 74 9.85 -3.58 4.77
C ARG A 74 8.56 -3.84 4.00
N THR A 75 8.51 -4.94 3.24
CA THR A 75 7.31 -5.32 2.46
C THR A 75 6.20 -5.80 3.38
N ALA A 76 6.54 -6.61 4.38
CA ALA A 76 5.60 -7.05 5.41
C ALA A 76 5.05 -5.86 6.19
N GLN A 77 5.90 -4.95 6.67
CA GLN A 77 5.47 -3.76 7.40
C GLN A 77 4.47 -2.90 6.59
N ARG A 78 4.76 -2.65 5.30
CA ARG A 78 3.83 -1.91 4.42
C ARG A 78 2.48 -2.59 4.31
N ASN A 79 2.45 -3.91 4.11
CA ASN A 79 1.19 -4.65 4.04
C ASN A 79 0.44 -4.62 5.37
N ILE A 80 1.13 -4.71 6.50
CA ILE A 80 0.51 -4.63 7.84
C ILE A 80 -0.18 -3.28 8.04
N ILE A 81 0.46 -2.18 7.62
CA ILE A 81 -0.12 -0.83 7.69
C ILE A 81 -1.29 -0.67 6.71
N ASP A 82 -1.16 -1.17 5.48
CA ASP A 82 -2.19 -1.17 4.44
C ASP A 82 -3.45 -1.92 4.90
N MET A 83 -3.26 -3.03 5.63
CA MET A 83 -4.33 -3.81 6.26
C MET A 83 -4.88 -3.18 7.55
N GLY A 84 -4.44 -1.97 7.93
CA GLY A 84 -4.96 -1.24 9.09
C GLY A 84 -4.41 -1.65 10.45
N SER A 85 -3.43 -2.55 10.50
CA SER A 85 -2.79 -2.99 11.75
C SER A 85 -1.72 -1.98 12.18
N ARG A 86 -2.15 -0.82 12.69
CA ARG A 86 -1.27 0.19 13.27
C ARG A 86 -1.04 -0.10 14.75
N SER A 87 0.15 0.22 15.24
CA SER A 87 0.43 0.18 16.68
C SER A 87 -0.60 1.00 17.45
N ARG A 88 -1.12 0.48 18.55
CA ARG A 88 -1.90 1.26 19.52
C ARG A 88 -0.92 2.17 20.26
N LYS A 89 -0.59 3.33 19.69
CA LYS A 89 0.06 4.38 20.48
C LYS A 89 -1.00 4.95 21.42
N PRO A 90 -0.81 4.92 22.75
CA PRO A 90 -1.64 5.74 23.61
C PRO A 90 -1.48 7.19 23.14
N THR A 91 -2.59 7.88 22.87
CA THR A 91 -2.58 9.33 22.72
C THR A 91 -1.96 9.86 24.01
N ARG A 92 -0.85 10.61 23.93
CA ARG A 92 -0.22 11.21 25.11
C ARG A 92 -1.26 12.09 25.79
N ALA A 93 -1.88 11.59 26.85
CA ALA A 93 -2.73 12.40 27.70
C ALA A 93 -1.81 13.38 28.46
N PRO A 94 -2.16 14.68 28.54
CA PRO A 94 -1.41 15.61 29.37
C PRO A 94 -1.48 15.13 30.84
N LEU A 95 -0.33 15.13 31.51
CA LEU A 95 -0.27 14.90 32.95
C LEU A 95 -0.90 16.12 33.63
N MET A 96 -2.07 15.95 34.24
CA MET A 96 -2.68 16.97 35.09
C MET A 96 -1.95 16.96 36.43
N THR A 97 -0.95 17.81 36.61
CA THR A 97 -0.41 18.11 37.93
C THR A 97 -1.31 19.14 38.60
N ALA A 98 -1.93 18.77 39.72
CA ALA A 98 -2.69 19.69 40.54
C ALA A 98 -1.75 20.79 41.03
N ARG A 99 -2.06 22.04 40.70
CA ARG A 99 -1.48 23.20 41.37
C ARG A 99 -2.34 23.48 42.60
N TYR A 100 -1.80 23.14 43.76
CA TYR A 100 -2.19 23.76 45.02
C TYR A 100 -1.32 25.00 45.22
#